data_AF-A0A7V4DGP1-F1
#
_entry.id   AF-A0A7V4DGP1-F1
#
_cell.length_a   1.000
_cell.length_b   1.000
_cell.length_c   1.000
_cell.angle_alpha   90.00
_cell.angle_beta   90.00
_cell.angle_gamma   90.00
#
_symmetry.space_group_name_H-M   'P 1'
#
loop_
_entity.id
_entity.type
_entity.pdbx_description
1 polymer ?
#
loop_
_entity_poly.entity_id
_entity_poly.type
_entity_poly.pdbx_seq_one_letter_code
_entity_poly.pdbx_strand_id
1 'polypeptide(L)'
;METIRSEDLVLLRHVVRRLTGIDLSYYKENQLRRRLHFIMLRAGARDVAEYVRLLETRPEVLEDFKNRFAINVSEFFRNPERFEDLRQRILPEILSGGGPMLRIWSAGCSVGSEAYSIAILL
;
A
#
# COMPACT_ATOMS: atom_id res chain seq x y z
N MET A 1 -6.91 -4.32 -24.03
CA MET A 1 -6.70 -3.33 -22.95
C MET A 1 -5.27 -2.84 -23.08
N GLU A 2 -5.08 -1.64 -23.62
CA GLU A 2 -3.75 -1.16 -24.01
C GLU A 2 -2.91 -0.94 -22.74
N THR A 3 -1.93 -1.81 -22.57
CA THR A 3 -1.10 -1.87 -21.37
C THR A 3 0.00 -0.83 -21.50
N ILE A 4 0.30 -0.08 -20.42
CA ILE A 4 1.46 0.83 -20.34
C ILE A 4 2.67 0.12 -20.95
N ARG A 5 3.44 0.76 -21.84
CA ARG A 5 4.63 0.15 -22.48
C ARG A 5 5.79 0.03 -21.50
N SER A 6 6.82 -0.75 -21.83
CA SER A 6 7.97 -0.93 -20.92
C SER A 6 8.77 0.33 -20.70
N GLU A 7 9.03 1.12 -21.74
CA GLU A 7 9.68 2.44 -21.65
C GLU A 7 8.90 3.42 -20.76
N ASP A 8 7.58 3.48 -20.94
CA ASP A 8 6.69 4.33 -20.15
C ASP A 8 6.68 3.93 -18.67
N LEU A 9 6.77 2.62 -18.38
CA LEU A 9 6.85 2.13 -17.01
C LEU A 9 8.17 2.53 -16.34
N VAL A 10 9.29 2.49 -17.07
CA VAL A 10 10.60 2.94 -16.55
C VAL A 10 10.55 4.42 -16.20
N LEU A 11 9.97 5.24 -17.08
CA LEU A 11 9.77 6.67 -16.82
C LEU A 11 8.92 6.91 -15.56
N LEU A 12 7.77 6.24 -15.45
CA LEU A 12 6.89 6.37 -14.28
C LEU A 12 7.58 5.94 -12.99
N ARG A 13 8.33 4.84 -13.00
CA ARG A 13 9.13 4.39 -11.85
C ARG A 13 10.07 5.49 -11.39
N HIS A 14 10.76 6.13 -12.33
CA HIS A 14 11.70 7.20 -12.03
C HIS A 14 11.01 8.43 -11.42
N VAL A 15 9.96 8.97 -12.07
CA VAL A 15 9.34 10.19 -11.55
C VAL A 15 8.57 9.95 -10.25
N VAL A 16 7.88 8.81 -10.09
CA VAL A 16 7.19 8.47 -8.84
C VAL A 16 8.18 8.35 -7.70
N ARG A 17 9.32 7.67 -7.90
CA ARG A 17 10.36 7.56 -6.88
C ARG A 17 10.90 8.94 -6.50
N ARG A 18 11.14 9.82 -7.47
CA ARG A 18 11.61 11.19 -7.21
C ARG A 18 10.59 12.04 -6.45
N LEU A 19 9.30 11.94 -6.79
CA LEU A 19 8.26 12.79 -6.21
C LEU A 19 7.70 12.28 -4.87
N THR A 20 7.74 10.97 -4.63
CA THR A 20 7.08 10.34 -3.47
C THR A 20 8.00 9.51 -2.61
N GLY A 21 9.21 9.18 -3.08
CA GLY A 21 10.11 8.21 -2.42
C GLY A 21 9.69 6.75 -2.60
N ILE A 22 8.51 6.48 -3.19
CA ILE A 22 8.00 5.11 -3.36
C ILE A 22 8.74 4.43 -4.51
N ASP A 23 9.41 3.32 -4.20
CA ASP A 23 10.04 2.47 -5.20
C ASP A 23 9.04 1.45 -5.77
N LEU A 24 8.59 1.70 -6.99
CA LEU A 24 7.65 0.86 -7.70
C LEU A 24 8.25 -0.47 -8.20
N SER A 25 9.57 -0.67 -8.11
CA SER A 25 10.21 -1.91 -8.56
C SER A 25 9.90 -3.13 -7.67
N TYR A 26 9.49 -2.90 -6.41
CA TYR A 26 9.08 -3.97 -5.49
C TYR A 26 7.69 -4.55 -5.78
N TYR A 27 6.94 -3.96 -6.72
CA TYR A 27 5.59 -4.39 -7.07
C TYR A 27 5.60 -5.35 -8.26
N LYS A 28 4.73 -6.37 -8.22
CA LYS A 28 4.52 -7.29 -9.35
C LYS A 28 4.08 -6.50 -10.59
N GLU A 29 4.84 -6.60 -11.67
CA GLU A 29 4.72 -5.73 -12.82
C GLU A 29 3.32 -5.73 -13.46
N ASN A 30 2.70 -6.90 -13.63
CA ASN A 30 1.35 -7.00 -14.21
C ASN A 30 0.28 -6.28 -13.38
N GLN A 31 0.39 -6.36 -12.05
CA GLN A 31 -0.53 -5.67 -11.13
C GLN A 31 -0.25 -4.17 -11.12
N LEU A 32 1.03 -3.79 -11.14
CA LEU A 32 1.47 -2.42 -11.20
C LEU A 32 0.97 -1.71 -12.46
N ARG A 33 1.17 -2.29 -13.64
CA ARG A 33 0.73 -1.73 -14.93
C ARG A 33 -0.78 -1.50 -14.96
N ARG A 34 -1.57 -2.47 -14.50
CA ARG A 34 -3.03 -2.33 -14.38
C ARG A 34 -3.42 -1.18 -13.45
N ARG A 35 -2.81 -1.13 -12.26
CA ARG A 35 -3.12 -0.09 -11.26
C ARG A 35 -2.75 1.31 -11.77
N LEU A 36 -1.56 1.47 -12.33
CA LEU A 36 -1.11 2.74 -12.91
C LEU A 36 -2.01 3.20 -14.06
N HIS A 37 -2.43 2.29 -14.93
CA HIS A 37 -3.35 2.62 -16.02
C HIS A 37 -4.68 3.19 -15.50
N PHE A 38 -5.29 2.57 -14.48
CA PHE A 38 -6.53 3.08 -13.89
C PHE A 38 -6.35 4.42 -13.18
N ILE A 39 -5.23 4.64 -12.49
CA ILE A 39 -4.95 5.93 -11.83
C ILE A 39 -4.76 7.02 -12.89
N MET A 40 -4.00 6.74 -13.95
CA MET A 40 -3.77 7.66 -15.07
C MET A 40 -5.07 8.07 -15.77
N LEU A 41 -5.93 7.10 -16.10
CA LEU A 41 -7.22 7.36 -16.73
C LEU A 41 -8.10 8.26 -15.86
N ARG A 42 -8.10 8.03 -14.54
CA ARG A 42 -8.88 8.86 -13.60
C ARG A 42 -8.35 10.28 -13.50
N ALA A 43 -7.04 10.47 -13.62
CA ALA A 43 -6.43 11.79 -13.67
C ALA A 43 -6.72 12.55 -14.99
N GLY A 44 -7.38 11.91 -15.96
CA GLY A 44 -7.72 12.49 -17.26
C GLY A 44 -6.54 12.54 -18.24
N ALA A 45 -5.45 11.81 -17.96
CA ALA A 45 -4.31 11.74 -18.86
C ALA A 45 -4.58 10.79 -20.04
N ARG A 46 -4.25 11.25 -21.25
CA ARG A 46 -4.36 10.49 -22.50
C ARG A 46 -3.19 9.53 -22.70
N ASP A 47 -2.03 9.91 -22.18
CA ASP A 47 -0.81 9.13 -22.26
C ASP A 47 0.07 9.31 -21.01
N VAL A 48 1.12 8.51 -20.93
CA VAL A 48 2.03 8.53 -19.77
C VAL A 48 2.81 9.84 -19.67
N ALA A 49 3.14 10.49 -20.79
CA ALA A 49 3.86 11.75 -20.77
C ALA A 49 2.99 12.88 -20.19
N GLU A 50 1.70 12.92 -20.55
CA GLU A 50 0.71 13.81 -19.97
C GLU A 50 0.52 13.54 -18.48
N TYR A 51 0.45 12.27 -18.09
CA TYR A 51 0.33 11.91 -16.68
C TYR A 51 1.55 12.34 -15.85
N VAL A 52 2.76 12.17 -16.38
CA VAL A 52 3.99 12.66 -15.74
C VAL A 52 3.94 14.18 -15.57
N ARG A 53 3.54 14.94 -16.59
CA ARG A 53 3.38 16.39 -16.47
C ARG A 53 2.36 16.76 -15.39
N LEU A 54 1.23 16.05 -15.32
CA LEU A 54 0.21 16.29 -14.29
C LEU A 54 0.76 16.00 -12.88
N LEU A 55 1.51 14.90 -12.70
CA LEU A 55 2.15 14.58 -11.42
C LEU A 55 3.12 15.66 -10.94
N GLU A 56 3.83 16.31 -11.87
CA GLU A 56 4.84 17.33 -11.55
C GLU A 56 4.24 18.72 -11.32
N THR A 57 3.15 19.06 -12.02
CA THR A 57 2.59 20.43 -12.05
C THR A 57 1.35 20.60 -11.19
N ARG A 58 0.65 19.52 -10.85
CA ARG A 58 -0.63 19.55 -10.11
C ARG A 58 -0.51 18.79 -8.79
N PRO A 59 -0.30 19.48 -7.66
CA PRO A 59 -0.17 18.84 -6.34
C PRO A 59 -1.35 17.91 -6.00
N GLU A 60 -2.56 18.24 -6.43
CA GLU A 60 -3.77 17.45 -6.24
C GLU A 60 -3.71 16.09 -6.96
N VAL A 61 -3.06 16.02 -8.12
CA VAL A 61 -2.87 14.76 -8.87
C VAL A 61 -1.84 13.89 -8.17
N LEU A 62 -0.77 14.49 -7.65
CA LEU A 62 0.24 13.77 -6.87
C LEU A 62 -0.36 13.21 -5.57
N GLU A 63 -1.21 13.97 -4.90
CA GLU A 63 -1.87 13.53 -3.67
C GLU A 63 -2.91 12.43 -3.94
N ASP A 64 -3.72 12.56 -5.00
CA ASP A 64 -4.63 11.48 -5.42
C ASP A 64 -3.85 10.20 -5.79
N PHE A 65 -2.70 10.33 -6.47
CA PHE A 65 -1.82 9.19 -6.74
C PHE A 65 -1.37 8.49 -5.45
N LYS A 66 -0.85 9.23 -4.47
CA LYS A 66 -0.39 8.64 -3.18
C LYS A 66 -1.52 7.88 -2.49
N ASN A 67 -2.69 8.49 -2.40
CA ASN A 67 -3.86 7.92 -1.74
C ASN A 67 -4.41 6.67 -2.44
N ARG A 68 -4.28 6.58 -3.76
CA ARG A 68 -4.73 5.43 -4.55
C ARG A 68 -3.71 4.33 -4.66
N PHE A 69 -2.43 4.69 -4.64
CA PHE A 69 -1.35 3.75 -4.81
C PHE A 69 -1.11 2.95 -3.53
N ALA A 70 -1.21 3.59 -2.36
CA ALA A 70 -1.27 2.87 -1.09
C ALA A 70 -2.54 1.99 -1.03
N ILE A 71 -2.41 0.77 -0.50
CA ILE A 71 -3.58 -0.07 -0.21
C ILE A 71 -4.13 0.39 1.14
N ASN A 72 -5.18 1.21 1.11
CA ASN A 72 -5.76 1.82 2.30
C ASN A 72 -6.99 1.06 2.86
N VAL A 73 -7.18 -0.20 2.46
CA VAL A 73 -8.31 -1.01 2.95
C VAL A 73 -7.87 -1.76 4.19
N SER A 74 -8.40 -1.34 5.34
CA SER A 74 -8.26 -1.99 6.63
C SER A 74 -9.64 -2.07 7.29
N GLU A 75 -9.88 -3.16 8.03
CA GLU A 75 -11.10 -3.40 8.79
C GLU A 75 -10.74 -4.08 10.10
N PHE A 76 -11.63 -3.97 11.08
CA PHE A 76 -11.44 -4.65 12.36
C PHE A 76 -11.48 -6.16 12.18
N PHE A 77 -10.55 -6.87 12.81
CA PHE A 77 -10.45 -8.33 12.76
C PHE A 77 -10.46 -8.91 11.33
N ARG A 78 -9.81 -8.22 10.39
CA ARG A 78 -9.67 -8.69 9.00
C ARG A 78 -9.15 -10.12 8.99
N ASN A 79 -9.89 -11.04 8.36
CA ASN A 79 -9.63 -12.48 8.42
C ASN A 79 -9.67 -12.99 9.87
N PRO A 80 -10.88 -13.08 10.49
CA PRO A 80 -11.04 -13.34 11.92
C PRO A 80 -10.36 -14.64 12.38
N GLU A 81 -10.25 -15.64 11.51
CA GLU A 81 -9.53 -16.88 11.78
C GLU A 81 -8.05 -16.66 12.16
N ARG A 82 -7.41 -15.61 11.63
CA ARG A 82 -6.02 -15.26 11.96
C ARG A 82 -5.88 -14.64 13.35
N PHE A 83 -6.87 -13.87 13.76
CA PHE A 83 -6.92 -13.33 15.13
C PHE A 83 -7.23 -14.44 16.13
N GLU A 84 -8.01 -15.45 15.74
CA GLU A 84 -8.25 -16.62 16.58
C GLU A 84 -6.98 -17.47 16.74
N ASP A 85 -6.23 -17.72 15.66
CA ASP A 85 -4.91 -18.35 15.73
C ASP A 85 -3.95 -17.58 16.64
N LEU A 86 -3.93 -16.24 16.50
CA LEU A 86 -3.13 -15.35 17.35
C LEU A 86 -3.50 -15.50 18.83
N ARG A 87 -4.80 -15.52 19.14
CA ARG A 87 -5.33 -15.63 20.50
C ARG A 87 -5.06 -16.97 21.15
N GLN A 88 -5.36 -18.05 20.44
CA GLN A 88 -5.36 -19.40 21.02
C GLN A 88 -3.98 -20.04 21.07
N ARG A 89 -3.09 -19.68 20.14
CA ARG A 89 -1.81 -20.37 19.97
C ARG A 89 -0.62 -19.46 20.17
N ILE A 90 -0.56 -18.35 19.43
CA ILE A 90 0.66 -17.54 19.34
C ILE A 90 0.87 -16.67 20.59
N LEU A 91 -0.17 -15.99 21.09
CA LEU A 91 -0.06 -15.15 22.28
C LEU A 91 0.32 -15.95 23.53
N PRO A 92 -0.30 -17.11 23.85
CA PRO A 92 0.14 -17.93 24.99
C PRO A 92 1.60 -18.36 24.91
N GLU A 93 2.07 -18.74 23.72
CA GLU A 93 3.47 -19.14 23.50
C GLU A 93 4.43 -17.98 23.77
N ILE A 94 4.16 -16.79 23.21
CA ILE A 94 5.00 -15.59 23.40
C ILE A 94 4.98 -15.14 24.87
N LEU A 95 3.82 -15.16 25.52
CA LEU A 95 3.67 -14.72 26.91
C LEU A 95 4.32 -15.69 27.90
N SER A 96 4.31 -16.99 27.62
CA SER A 96 4.95 -18.00 28.49
C SER A 96 6.49 -17.94 28.44
N GLY A 97 7.08 -17.56 27.30
CA GLY A 97 8.53 -17.48 27.12
C GLY A 97 9.13 -16.06 27.20
N GLY A 98 8.30 -15.03 27.44
CA GLY A 98 8.66 -13.62 27.24
C GLY A 98 9.17 -12.87 28.47
N GLY A 99 9.78 -11.70 28.24
CA GLY A 99 10.10 -10.72 29.28
C GLY A 99 8.87 -9.95 29.78
N PRO A 100 9.02 -9.01 30.74
CA PRO A 100 7.91 -8.39 31.47
C PRO A 100 6.98 -7.51 30.62
N MET A 101 7.30 -7.26 29.35
CA MET A 101 6.53 -6.36 28.48
C MET A 101 6.43 -6.92 27.06
N LEU A 102 5.19 -7.12 26.59
CA LEU A 102 4.89 -7.47 25.21
C LEU A 102 4.99 -6.22 24.32
N ARG A 103 5.73 -6.33 23.21
CA ARG A 103 5.86 -5.28 22.19
C ARG A 103 5.43 -5.84 20.85
N ILE A 104 4.46 -5.18 20.20
CA ILE A 104 3.94 -5.60 18.89
C ILE A 104 4.12 -4.45 17.89
N TRP A 105 4.44 -4.80 16.65
CA TRP A 105 4.50 -3.86 15.53
C TRP A 105 3.55 -4.33 14.41
N SER A 106 2.51 -3.54 14.13
CA SER A 106 1.66 -3.69 12.93
C SER A 106 2.30 -2.91 11.78
N ALA A 107 3.03 -3.63 10.92
CA ALA A 107 3.74 -3.06 9.77
C ALA A 107 2.77 -2.88 8.59
N GLY A 108 2.53 -1.63 8.19
CA GLY A 108 1.53 -1.31 7.16
C GLY A 108 0.10 -1.25 7.71
N CYS A 109 -0.08 -0.65 8.89
CA CYS A 109 -1.35 -0.60 9.63
C CYS A 109 -2.49 0.17 8.94
N SER A 110 -2.24 0.83 7.81
CA SER A 110 -3.24 1.61 7.06
C SER A 110 -3.96 2.62 7.96
N VAL A 111 -5.28 2.56 8.11
CA VAL A 111 -6.07 3.44 9.00
C VAL A 111 -6.07 2.99 10.47
N GLY A 112 -5.31 1.95 10.82
CA GLY A 112 -5.07 1.50 12.19
C GLY A 112 -5.98 0.37 12.69
N SER A 113 -6.97 -0.06 11.92
CA SER A 113 -7.94 -1.08 12.36
C SER A 113 -7.28 -2.39 12.82
N GLU A 114 -6.20 -2.83 12.16
CA GLU A 114 -5.43 -4.00 12.59
C GLU A 114 -4.75 -3.78 13.95
N ALA A 115 -4.05 -2.64 14.12
CA ALA A 115 -3.37 -2.31 15.38
C ALA A 115 -4.36 -2.24 16.55
N TYR A 116 -5.54 -1.66 16.33
CA TYR A 116 -6.61 -1.65 17.33
C TYR A 116 -7.22 -3.04 17.56
N SER A 117 -7.37 -3.87 16.53
CA SER A 117 -7.87 -5.24 16.69
C SER A 117 -6.93 -6.08 17.57
N ILE A 118 -5.62 -5.92 17.38
CA ILE A 118 -4.61 -6.54 18.24
C ILE A 118 -4.73 -5.99 19.67
N ALA A 119 -4.85 -4.68 19.84
CA ALA A 119 -4.98 -4.06 21.17
C ALA A 119 -6.26 -4.47 21.92
N ILE A 120 -7.37 -4.73 21.20
CA ILE A 120 -8.62 -5.26 21.78
C ILE A 120 -8.46 -6.74 22.18
N LEU A 121 -7.60 -7.48 21.47
CA LEU A 121 -7.36 -8.90 21.73
C LEU A 121 -6.47 -9.16 22.94
N LEU A 122 -5.53 -8.24 23.21
CA LEU A 122 -4.62 -8.25 24.36
C LEU A 122 -5.35 -7.84 25.65
#